data_AF-A0A450SNK9-F1
#
_entry.id   AF-A0A450SNK9-F1
#
_cell.length_a   1.000
_cell.length_b   1.000
_cell.length_c   1.000
_cell.angle_alpha   90.00
_cell.angle_beta   90.00
_cell.angle_gamma   90.00
#
_symmetry.space_group_name_H-M   'P 1'
#
loop_
_entity.id
_entity.type
_entity.pdbx_description
1 polymer ?
#
loop_
_entity_poly.entity_id
_entity_poly.type
_entity_poly.pdbx_seq_one_letter_code
_entity_poly.pdbx_strand_id
1 'polypeptide(L)' 'MKEDPIVAEIRRYRAEHAEKYGHDIARICAAQREAEAKSGRKIVHRKPRLLLPKTGG' A
#
# COMPACT_ATOMS: atom_id res chain seq x y z
N MET A 1 8.29 -21.63 -13.98
CA MET A 1 8.07 -20.17 -13.92
C MET A 1 9.43 -19.52 -14.09
N LYS A 2 9.65 -18.73 -15.14
CA LYS A 2 10.95 -18.06 -15.34
C LYS A 2 11.10 -17.01 -14.25
N GLU A 3 12.19 -17.04 -13.51
CA GLU A 3 12.48 -16.03 -12.50
C GLU A 3 12.95 -14.77 -13.20
N ASP A 4 12.04 -13.80 -13.29
CA ASP A 4 12.36 -12.47 -13.82
C ASP A 4 13.25 -11.76 -12.79
N PRO A 5 14.40 -11.20 -13.19
CA PRO A 5 15.34 -10.55 -12.27
C PRO A 5 14.70 -9.41 -11.46
N ILE A 6 13.75 -8.67 -12.04
CA ILE A 6 13.01 -7.60 -11.36
C ILE A 6 12.07 -8.20 -10.30
N VAL A 7 11.39 -9.30 -10.63
CA VAL A 7 10.50 -9.99 -9.68
C VAL A 7 11.29 -10.55 -8.51
N ALA A 8 12.47 -11.13 -8.75
CA ALA A 8 13.36 -11.63 -7.70
C ALA A 8 13.81 -10.52 -6.74
N GLU A 9 14.18 -9.36 -7.28
CA GLU A 9 14.56 -8.18 -6.50
C GLU A 9 13.40 -7.67 -5.63
N ILE A 10 12.20 -7.50 -6.22
CA ILE A 10 11.01 -7.08 -5.48
C ILE A 10 10.68 -8.07 -4.35
N ARG A 11 10.81 -9.38 -4.60
CA ARG A 11 10.58 -10.41 -3.58
C ARG A 11 11.58 -10.32 -2.44
N ARG A 12 12.87 -10.10 -2.73
CA ARG A 12 13.91 -9.90 -1.71
C ARG A 12 13.57 -8.72 -0.81
N TYR A 13 13.26 -7.55 -1.38
CA TYR A 13 12.91 -6.36 -0.58
C TYR A 13 11.65 -6.55 0.26
N ARG A 14 10.65 -7.26 -0.26
CA ARG A 14 9.43 -7.59 0.50
C ARG A 14 9.71 -8.55 1.65
N ALA A 15 10.60 -9.53 1.46
CA ALA A 15 11.00 -10.47 2.49
C ALA A 15 11.75 -9.76 3.62
N GLU A 16 12.78 -8.98 3.28
CA GLU A 16 13.55 -8.16 4.25
C GLU A 16 12.63 -7.21 5.04
N HIS A 17 11.68 -6.56 4.37
CA HIS A 17 10.71 -5.70 5.04
C HIS A 17 9.80 -6.49 5.97
N ALA A 18 9.29 -7.66 5.55
CA ALA A 18 8.42 -8.48 6.39
C ALA A 18 9.15 -9.05 7.62
N GLU A 19 10.41 -9.48 7.46
CA GLU A 19 11.26 -9.96 8.55
C GLU A 19 11.42 -8.92 9.66
N LYS A 20 11.59 -7.64 9.28
CA LYS A 20 11.66 -6.52 10.25
C LYS A 20 10.46 -6.46 11.20
N TYR A 21 9.29 -6.94 10.76
CA TYR A 21 8.06 -6.96 11.56
C TYR A 21 7.66 -8.37 12.01
N GLY A 22 8.53 -9.37 11.84
CA GLY A 22 8.26 -10.76 12.22
C GLY A 22 7.15 -11.41 11.38
N HIS A 23 7.02 -11.00 10.12
CA HIS A 23 5.94 -11.42 9.20
C HIS A 23 4.51 -11.13 9.70
N ASP A 24 4.37 -10.24 10.68
CA ASP A 24 3.08 -9.83 11.23
C ASP A 24 2.52 -8.63 10.44
N ILE A 25 1.47 -8.90 9.66
CA ILE A 25 0.79 -7.87 8.84
C ILE A 25 0.22 -6.75 9.72
N ALA A 26 -0.28 -7.05 10.91
CA ALA A 26 -0.85 -6.04 11.79
C ALA A 26 0.25 -5.06 12.25
N ARG A 27 1.45 -5.56 12.54
CA ARG A 27 2.62 -4.72 12.89
C ARG A 27 3.09 -3.87 11.72
N ILE A 28 3.14 -4.42 10.51
CA ILE A 28 3.49 -3.67 9.29
C ILE A 28 2.51 -2.50 9.11
N CYS A 29 1.20 -2.79 9.16
CA CYS A 29 0.18 -1.75 9.03
C CYS A 29 0.25 -0.69 10.14
N ALA A 30 0.53 -1.09 11.38
CA ALA A 30 0.68 -0.16 12.50
C ALA A 30 1.87 0.79 12.29
N ALA A 31 3.03 0.25 11.88
CA ALA A 31 4.22 1.05 11.58
C ALA A 31 3.99 2.04 10.42
N GLN A 32 3.27 1.61 9.38
CA GLN A 32 2.89 2.48 8.26
C GLN A 32 2.04 3.67 8.75
N ARG A 33 1.01 3.41 9.57
CA ARG A 33 0.14 4.46 10.13
C ARG A 33 0.90 5.42 11.04
N GLU A 34 1.85 4.92 11.82
CA GLU A 34 2.71 5.75 12.66
C GLU A 34 3.58 6.69 11.83
N ALA A 35 4.18 6.17 10.75
CA ALA A 35 4.97 6.98 9.81
C ALA A 35 4.10 8.05 9.12
N GLU A 36 2.89 7.69 8.70
CA GLU A 36 1.91 8.62 8.13
C GLU A 36 1.55 9.74 9.12
N ALA A 37 1.28 9.39 10.39
CA ALA A 37 0.96 10.36 11.44
C ALA A 37 2.10 11.34 11.70
N LYS A 38 3.35 10.87 11.70
CA LYS A 38 4.55 11.69 11.89
C LYS A 38 4.91 12.56 10.68
N SER A 39 4.35 12.26 9.51
CA SER A 39 4.75 12.90 8.25
C SER A 39 4.28 14.34 8.09
N GLY A 40 3.39 14.83 8.98
CA GLY A 40 2.77 16.16 8.88
C GLY A 40 1.81 16.32 7.69
N ARG A 41 1.59 15.26 6.90
CA ARG A 41 0.70 15.28 5.75
C ARG A 41 -0.76 15.10 6.17
N LYS A 42 -1.67 15.80 5.49
CA LYS A 42 -3.10 15.63 5.70
C LYS A 42 -3.58 14.32 5.07
N ILE A 43 -4.07 13.40 5.89
CA ILE A 43 -4.78 12.20 5.43
C ILE A 43 -6.11 12.65 4.82
N VAL A 44 -6.38 12.26 3.56
CA VAL A 44 -7.61 12.60 2.85
C VAL A 44 -8.41 11.34 2.52
N HIS A 45 -9.67 11.31 2.92
CA HIS A 45 -10.62 10.28 2.51
C HIS A 45 -11.53 10.86 1.41
N ARG A 46 -11.28 10.47 0.16
CA ARG A 46 -12.08 10.93 -0.99
C ARG A 46 -13.22 9.95 -1.23
N LYS A 47 -14.46 10.44 -1.22
CA LYS A 47 -15.60 9.66 -1.69
C LYS A 47 -15.46 9.41 -3.21
N PRO A 48 -15.86 8.24 -3.72
CA PRO A 48 -15.90 8.00 -5.16
C PRO A 48 -16.76 9.06 -5.85
N ARG A 49 -16.32 9.54 -7.02
CA ARG A 49 -17.15 10.40 -7.88
C ARG A 49 -18.13 9.50 -8.62
N LEU A 50 -19.41 9.59 -8.29
CA LEU A 50 -20.46 8.88 -9.02
C LEU A 50 -20.66 9.56 -10.38
N LEU A 51 -20.67 8.76 -11.45
CA LEU A 51 -21.09 9.23 -12.77
C LEU A 51 -22.61 9.32 -12.78
N LEU A 52 -23.15 10.48 -13.16
CA LEU A 52 -24.59 10.58 -13.42
C LEU A 52 -24.93 9.71 -14.63
N PRO A 53 -26.09 9.03 -14.62
CA PRO A 53 -26.58 8.36 -15.82
C PRO A 53 -26.70 9.38 -16.95
N LYS A 54 -26.33 8.96 -18.17
CA LYS A 54 -26.42 9.80 -19.35
C LYS A 54 -27.91 10.10 -19.60
N THR A 55 -28.37 11.32 -19.30
CA THR A 55 -29.70 11.74 -19.73
C THR A 55 -29.67 11.83 -21.26
N GLY A 56 -30.28 10.85 -21.92
CA GLY A 56 -30.44 10.86 -23.38
C GLY A 56 -31.35 12.02 -23.80
N GLY A 57 -30.90 12.78 -24.78
CA GLY A 57 -31.74 13.64 -25.61
C GLY A 57 -31.86 13.05 -27.00
#